data_AF-A0A820QM65-F1
#
_entry.id   AF-A0A820QM65-F1
#
_cell.length_a   1.000
_cell.length_b   1.000
_cell.length_c   1.000
_cell.angle_alpha   90.00
_cell.angle_beta   90.00
_cell.angle_gamma   90.00
#
_symmetry.space_group_name_H-M   'P 1'
#
loop_
_entity.id
_entity.type
_entity.pdbx_description
1 polymer ?
#
loop_
_entity_poly.entity_id
_entity_poly.type
_entity_poly.pdbx_seq_one_letter_code
_entity_poly.pdbx_strand_id
1 'polypeptide(L)'
;MNSLIFLVTIIHFVFAINKNPGHLKPFGSVGSLINIKELDQEYPTVVKLFTYYLPKSEPILSRQILINDDHYSIWETDKKLENDVYGLSNTNIQVESFKSKQRQRIQMTFGEFLDRYEKEPLLFAQNIPTVLQKYLVVPKPLQCEIVLEYFQSAILVINGINTSPLLFGEDHDRLHCILRGNKRIVLVNTLKYPNVRKTILPEKGQQRGPPINPDKVDFDQYPAFTNIDYHIANLKSGDCLFIPSNWLFQERTFENTISIIYNIKHQPALNIDENQLKNCSTYDTTFTLDQIDWSVEPQTFRDVIMNLAHSKCN
;
A
#
# COMPACT_ATOMS: atom_id res chain seq x y z
N MET A 1 -78.76 -19.07 -7.79
CA MET A 1 -78.21 -17.70 -7.87
C MET A 1 -77.10 -17.59 -6.83
N ASN A 2 -75.85 -17.54 -7.32
CA ASN A 2 -74.62 -16.89 -6.80
C ASN A 2 -74.38 -16.85 -5.27
N SER A 3 -73.21 -17.17 -4.71
CA SER A 3 -71.85 -16.82 -5.15
C SER A 3 -70.80 -17.74 -4.52
N LEU A 4 -69.82 -18.12 -5.31
CA LEU A 4 -68.55 -18.72 -4.90
C LEU A 4 -67.61 -17.58 -4.46
N ILE A 5 -67.15 -17.56 -3.21
CA ILE A 5 -66.16 -16.58 -2.74
C ILE A 5 -64.77 -17.16 -3.04
N PHE A 6 -64.12 -16.64 -4.07
CA PHE A 6 -62.71 -16.88 -4.35
C PHE A 6 -61.86 -16.02 -3.40
N LEU A 7 -61.14 -16.67 -2.48
CA LEU A 7 -60.11 -16.02 -1.68
C LEU A 7 -58.87 -15.84 -2.57
N VAL A 8 -58.66 -14.63 -3.08
CA VAL A 8 -57.42 -14.28 -3.79
C VAL A 8 -56.39 -13.84 -2.75
N THR A 9 -55.45 -14.71 -2.45
CA THR A 9 -54.25 -14.38 -1.67
C THR A 9 -53.35 -13.48 -2.53
N ILE A 10 -53.37 -12.18 -2.26
CA ILE A 10 -52.43 -11.22 -2.85
C ILE A 10 -51.08 -11.40 -2.14
N ILE A 11 -50.20 -12.23 -2.72
CA ILE A 11 -48.79 -12.28 -2.33
C ILE A 11 -48.16 -10.96 -2.79
N HIS A 12 -48.00 -10.02 -1.85
CA HIS A 12 -47.18 -8.83 -2.07
C HIS A 12 -45.72 -9.29 -2.15
N PHE A 13 -45.22 -9.51 -3.36
CA PHE A 13 -43.79 -9.49 -3.62
C PHE A 13 -43.32 -8.04 -3.43
N VAL A 14 -42.87 -7.72 -2.21
CA VAL A 14 -42.10 -6.51 -1.96
C VAL A 14 -40.76 -6.72 -2.67
N PHE A 15 -40.64 -6.23 -3.89
CA PHE A 15 -39.33 -6.00 -4.49
C PHE A 15 -38.64 -4.95 -3.60
N ALA A 16 -37.65 -5.40 -2.82
CA ALA A 16 -36.72 -4.49 -2.19
C ALA A 16 -36.02 -3.70 -3.30
N ILE A 17 -36.46 -2.47 -3.52
CA ILE A 17 -35.75 -1.53 -4.38
C ILE A 17 -34.41 -1.28 -3.67
N ASN A 18 -33.31 -1.82 -4.20
CA ASN A 18 -31.98 -1.56 -3.67
C ASN A 18 -31.78 -0.04 -3.66
N LYS A 19 -31.69 0.53 -2.46
CA LYS A 19 -31.73 1.96 -2.22
C LYS A 19 -30.49 2.67 -2.77
N ASN A 20 -29.40 1.94 -2.96
CA ASN A 20 -28.14 2.41 -3.51
C ASN A 20 -27.70 1.56 -4.73
N PRO A 21 -27.59 2.14 -5.94
CA PRO A 21 -26.94 1.50 -7.07
C PRO A 21 -25.52 1.04 -6.69
N GLY A 22 -25.20 -0.23 -6.92
CA GLY A 22 -23.91 -0.81 -6.57
C GLY A 22 -23.81 -1.38 -5.15
N HIS A 23 -24.89 -1.44 -4.37
CA HIS A 23 -24.93 -2.16 -3.10
C HIS A 23 -24.36 -3.60 -3.21
N LEU A 24 -23.49 -3.98 -2.26
CA LEU A 24 -22.73 -5.25 -2.21
C LEU A 24 -21.80 -5.51 -3.40
N LYS A 25 -21.47 -4.47 -4.17
CA LYS A 25 -20.38 -4.54 -5.15
C LYS A 25 -19.02 -4.23 -4.48
N PRO A 26 -17.91 -4.55 -5.16
CA PRO A 26 -16.56 -4.23 -4.70
C PRO A 26 -16.35 -2.76 -4.35
N PHE A 27 -15.43 -2.48 -3.43
CA PHE A 27 -14.96 -1.13 -3.14
C PHE A 27 -14.43 -0.45 -4.42
N GLY A 28 -14.83 0.80 -4.65
CA GLY A 28 -14.53 1.53 -5.89
C GLY A 28 -15.36 1.15 -7.12
N SER A 29 -16.50 0.47 -6.92
CA SER A 29 -17.47 0.17 -7.99
C SER A 29 -18.57 1.22 -8.15
N VAL A 30 -18.63 2.20 -7.24
CA VAL A 30 -19.58 3.30 -7.22
C VAL A 30 -18.80 4.63 -7.15
N GLY A 31 -19.48 5.76 -7.34
CA GLY A 31 -18.85 7.07 -7.31
C GLY A 31 -18.08 7.42 -8.59
N SER A 32 -17.23 8.44 -8.50
CA SER A 32 -16.45 8.95 -9.63
C SER A 32 -15.10 8.24 -9.70
N LEU A 33 -14.64 7.91 -10.91
CA LEU A 33 -13.29 7.40 -11.14
C LEU A 33 -12.38 8.54 -11.57
N ILE A 34 -11.34 8.79 -10.78
CA ILE A 34 -10.32 9.80 -11.06
C ILE A 34 -9.04 9.09 -11.49
N ASN A 35 -8.54 9.46 -12.66
CA ASN A 35 -7.31 8.90 -13.20
C ASN A 35 -6.11 9.32 -12.36
N ILE A 36 -5.20 8.39 -12.14
CA ILE A 36 -3.88 8.67 -11.56
C ILE A 36 -2.97 9.08 -12.70
N LYS A 37 -2.17 10.14 -12.50
CA LYS A 37 -1.17 10.54 -13.50
C LYS A 37 -0.12 9.44 -13.62
N GLU A 38 0.23 9.11 -14.86
CA GLU A 38 1.23 8.09 -15.16
C GLU A 38 2.50 8.72 -15.73
N LEU A 39 3.65 8.12 -15.41
CA LEU A 39 4.96 8.38 -16.00
C LEU A 39 5.46 7.08 -16.61
N ASP A 40 6.15 7.16 -17.75
CA ASP A 40 6.66 5.97 -18.45
C ASP A 40 8.16 5.83 -18.24
N GLN A 41 8.57 4.70 -17.68
CA GLN A 41 9.97 4.35 -17.41
C GLN A 41 10.76 5.41 -16.63
N GLU A 42 10.07 6.25 -15.84
CA GLU A 42 10.68 7.23 -14.96
C GLU A 42 9.95 7.36 -13.63
N TYR A 43 10.69 7.68 -12.58
CA TYR A 43 10.14 8.20 -11.33
C TYR A 43 9.83 9.70 -11.47
N PRO A 44 8.90 10.27 -10.67
CA PRO A 44 8.91 11.72 -10.46
C PRO A 44 10.30 12.13 -9.95
N THR A 45 10.80 13.29 -10.36
CA THR A 45 12.05 13.81 -9.80
C THR A 45 11.90 13.97 -8.28
N VAL A 46 13.00 13.87 -7.52
CA VAL A 46 12.99 14.12 -6.07
C VAL A 46 12.34 15.47 -5.74
N VAL A 47 12.66 16.52 -6.51
CA VAL A 47 12.00 17.82 -6.39
C VAL A 47 10.48 17.69 -6.55
N LYS A 48 9.98 17.10 -7.65
CA LYS A 48 8.53 16.98 -7.85
C LYS A 48 7.85 16.09 -6.80
N LEU A 49 8.50 15.01 -6.36
CA LEU A 49 7.92 14.13 -5.34
C LEU A 49 7.70 14.90 -4.03
N PHE A 50 8.72 15.63 -3.56
CA PHE A 50 8.71 16.27 -2.25
C PHE A 50 8.10 17.68 -2.25
N THR A 51 8.06 18.40 -3.38
CA THR A 51 7.47 19.76 -3.44
C THR A 51 6.08 19.83 -4.09
N TYR A 52 5.66 18.76 -4.78
CA TYR A 52 4.35 18.71 -5.44
C TYR A 52 3.51 17.51 -4.97
N TYR A 53 3.90 16.27 -5.29
CA TYR A 53 3.03 15.11 -5.07
C TYR A 53 2.77 14.83 -3.58
N LEU A 54 3.81 14.88 -2.74
CA LEU A 54 3.70 14.66 -1.30
C LEU A 54 2.90 15.81 -0.62
N PRO A 55 3.23 17.11 -0.79
CA PRO A 55 2.46 18.19 -0.15
C PRO A 55 1.03 18.35 -0.66
N LYS A 56 0.78 18.05 -1.95
CA LYS A 56 -0.59 18.09 -2.51
C LYS A 56 -1.38 16.83 -2.21
N SER A 57 -0.75 15.81 -1.60
CA SER A 57 -1.37 14.52 -1.34
C SER A 57 -1.95 13.92 -2.63
N GLU A 58 -1.15 13.88 -3.71
CA GLU A 58 -1.53 13.37 -5.02
C GLU A 58 -0.77 12.07 -5.35
N PRO A 59 -1.47 10.98 -5.72
CA PRO A 59 -0.81 9.75 -6.14
C PRO A 59 -0.19 9.92 -7.54
N ILE A 60 0.89 9.18 -7.81
CA ILE A 60 1.51 9.10 -9.13
C ILE A 60 2.01 7.68 -9.41
N LEU A 61 1.80 7.22 -10.64
CA LEU A 61 2.14 5.88 -11.10
C LEU A 61 3.30 5.93 -12.09
N SER A 62 4.43 5.35 -11.71
CA SER A 62 5.58 5.13 -12.59
C SER A 62 5.48 3.74 -13.22
N ARG A 63 5.33 3.69 -14.54
CA ARG A 63 5.22 2.44 -15.31
C ARG A 63 6.59 1.89 -15.63
N GLN A 64 6.74 0.58 -15.50
CA GLN A 64 7.89 -0.19 -16.01
C GLN A 64 9.26 0.44 -15.62
N ILE A 65 9.36 1.00 -14.42
CA ILE A 65 10.55 1.71 -13.96
C ILE A 65 11.61 0.75 -13.44
N LEU A 66 11.21 -0.34 -12.78
CA LEU A 66 12.14 -1.29 -12.18
C LEU A 66 12.85 -2.17 -13.23
N ILE A 67 12.35 -2.24 -14.47
CA ILE A 67 12.96 -3.10 -15.50
C ILE A 67 14.39 -2.68 -15.86
N ASN A 68 14.76 -1.45 -15.49
CA ASN A 68 16.08 -0.87 -15.70
C ASN A 68 17.04 -1.13 -14.52
N ASP A 69 16.57 -1.73 -13.43
CA ASP A 69 17.42 -2.06 -12.28
C ASP A 69 18.25 -3.32 -12.60
N ASP A 70 19.56 -3.29 -12.30
CA ASP A 70 20.52 -4.35 -12.65
C ASP A 70 20.13 -5.75 -12.11
N HIS A 71 19.41 -5.78 -10.99
CA HIS A 71 18.98 -7.00 -10.32
C HIS A 71 17.51 -7.37 -10.58
N TYR A 72 16.78 -6.63 -11.42
CA TYR A 72 15.35 -6.85 -11.62
C TYR A 72 15.02 -8.29 -12.07
N SER A 73 15.87 -8.86 -12.91
CA SER A 73 15.62 -10.18 -13.50
C SER A 73 15.64 -11.33 -12.48
N ILE A 74 16.24 -11.18 -11.29
CA ILE A 74 16.24 -12.28 -10.28
C ILE A 74 14.84 -12.58 -9.76
N TRP A 75 13.94 -11.60 -9.82
CA TRP A 75 12.60 -11.68 -9.25
C TRP A 75 11.62 -12.44 -10.16
N GLU A 76 11.99 -12.72 -11.41
CA GLU A 76 11.14 -13.33 -12.44
C GLU A 76 10.53 -14.67 -12.01
N THR A 77 11.27 -15.51 -11.30
CA THR A 77 10.81 -16.82 -10.81
C THR A 77 11.41 -17.14 -9.45
N ASP A 78 10.73 -17.97 -8.66
CA ASP A 78 11.25 -18.40 -7.35
C ASP A 78 12.54 -19.18 -7.49
N LYS A 79 12.64 -20.07 -8.49
CA LYS A 79 13.86 -20.81 -8.79
C LYS A 79 15.05 -19.88 -9.09
N LYS A 80 14.83 -18.80 -9.85
CA LYS A 80 15.90 -17.84 -10.16
C LYS A 80 16.31 -17.06 -8.92
N LEU A 81 15.32 -16.58 -8.14
CA LEU A 81 15.56 -15.91 -6.87
C LEU A 81 16.38 -16.77 -5.90
N GLU A 82 16.05 -18.06 -5.77
CA GLU A 82 16.80 -18.99 -4.90
C GLU A 82 18.22 -19.30 -5.41
N ASN A 83 18.41 -19.45 -6.72
CA ASN A 83 19.71 -19.76 -7.29
C ASN A 83 20.67 -18.56 -7.26
N ASP A 84 20.15 -17.35 -7.51
CA ASP A 84 20.96 -16.15 -7.69
C ASP A 84 21.25 -15.43 -6.35
N VAL A 85 20.46 -15.73 -5.30
CA VAL A 85 20.62 -15.17 -3.95
C VAL A 85 21.18 -16.23 -3.00
N TYR A 86 22.51 -16.27 -2.91
CA TYR A 86 23.21 -17.20 -2.02
C TYR A 86 22.73 -17.10 -0.57
N GLY A 87 22.34 -18.24 0.00
CA GLY A 87 21.88 -18.35 1.39
C GLY A 87 20.41 -18.02 1.62
N LEU A 88 19.66 -17.60 0.58
CA LEU A 88 18.25 -17.25 0.71
C LEU A 88 17.42 -18.42 1.24
N SER A 89 17.48 -19.59 0.59
CA SER A 89 16.61 -20.73 0.94
C SER A 89 16.77 -21.20 2.39
N ASN A 90 17.94 -20.97 3.01
CA ASN A 90 18.23 -21.32 4.41
C ASN A 90 17.96 -20.19 5.41
N THR A 91 17.54 -19.01 4.94
CA THR A 91 17.26 -17.85 5.80
C THR A 91 15.98 -18.10 6.58
N ASN A 92 16.06 -18.05 7.90
CA ASN A 92 14.88 -18.15 8.76
C ASN A 92 14.05 -16.87 8.67
N ILE A 93 12.75 -17.04 8.43
CA ILE A 93 11.78 -15.97 8.36
C ILE A 93 10.56 -16.26 9.23
N GLN A 94 9.83 -15.22 9.55
CA GLN A 94 8.50 -15.33 10.11
C GLN A 94 7.48 -15.01 9.01
N VAL A 95 6.42 -15.79 8.92
CA VAL A 95 5.32 -15.59 7.97
C VAL A 95 4.00 -15.65 8.71
N GLU A 96 2.97 -15.14 8.08
CA GLU A 96 1.61 -15.15 8.60
C GLU A 96 0.79 -16.18 7.86
N SER A 97 0.09 -17.02 8.61
CA SER A 97 -0.79 -18.06 8.11
C SER A 97 -2.24 -17.71 8.41
N PHE A 98 -3.08 -17.83 7.37
CA PHE A 98 -4.53 -17.67 7.45
C PHE A 98 -5.28 -19.00 7.26
N LYS A 99 -4.62 -20.15 7.47
CA LYS A 99 -5.26 -21.48 7.39
C LYS A 99 -6.40 -21.66 8.41
N SER A 100 -6.31 -20.96 9.55
CA SER A 100 -7.33 -21.00 10.61
C SER A 100 -8.11 -19.68 10.64
N LYS A 101 -9.25 -19.65 11.36
CA LYS A 101 -10.01 -18.41 11.61
C LYS A 101 -9.18 -17.32 12.32
N GLN A 102 -8.03 -17.67 12.89
CA GLN A 102 -7.10 -16.74 13.53
C GLN A 102 -5.80 -16.66 12.72
N ARG A 103 -5.29 -15.43 12.59
CA ARG A 103 -3.97 -15.12 12.02
C ARG A 103 -2.90 -15.70 12.95
N GLN A 104 -2.05 -16.58 12.42
CA GLN A 104 -0.96 -17.19 13.18
C GLN A 104 0.38 -16.78 12.59
N ARG A 105 1.34 -16.45 13.46
CA ARG A 105 2.73 -16.24 13.03
C ARG A 105 3.49 -17.54 13.17
N ILE A 106 4.11 -18.00 12.09
CA ILE A 106 4.89 -19.24 12.06
C ILE A 106 6.29 -18.93 11.55
N GLN A 107 7.29 -19.67 12.05
CA GLN A 107 8.66 -19.60 11.55
C GLN A 107 8.90 -20.72 10.54
N MET A 108 9.65 -20.43 9.50
CA MET A 108 10.09 -21.37 8.47
C MET A 108 11.32 -20.82 7.77
N THR A 109 11.97 -21.62 6.92
CA THR A 109 12.99 -21.08 6.03
C THR A 109 12.36 -20.35 4.84
N PHE A 110 13.12 -19.47 4.18
CA PHE A 110 12.63 -18.79 2.98
C PHE A 110 12.33 -19.77 1.84
N GLY A 111 13.15 -20.83 1.69
CA GLY A 111 12.91 -21.88 0.69
C GLY A 111 11.61 -22.63 0.97
N GLU A 112 11.38 -23.02 2.22
CA GLU A 112 10.11 -23.65 2.63
C GLU A 112 8.90 -22.75 2.36
N PHE A 113 9.06 -21.43 2.53
CA PHE A 113 8.02 -20.48 2.19
C PHE A 113 7.73 -20.42 0.69
N LEU A 114 8.77 -20.31 -0.15
CA LEU A 114 8.64 -20.27 -1.62
C LEU A 114 7.96 -21.53 -2.18
N ASP A 115 8.21 -22.70 -1.58
CA ASP A 115 7.54 -23.95 -1.97
C ASP A 115 6.03 -23.99 -1.68
N ARG A 116 5.57 -23.16 -0.74
CA ARG A 116 4.24 -23.28 -0.10
C ARG A 116 3.30 -22.12 -0.35
N TYR A 117 3.78 -20.89 -0.46
CA TYR A 117 2.93 -19.68 -0.46
C TYR A 117 1.97 -19.59 -1.64
N GLU A 118 2.25 -20.28 -2.74
CA GLU A 118 1.34 -20.36 -3.89
C GLU A 118 0.12 -21.26 -3.63
N LYS A 119 0.26 -22.24 -2.73
CA LYS A 119 -0.74 -23.29 -2.45
C LYS A 119 -1.41 -23.13 -1.09
N GLU A 120 -0.82 -22.32 -0.23
CA GLU A 120 -1.25 -22.09 1.14
C GLU A 120 -1.51 -20.59 1.36
N PRO A 121 -2.46 -20.23 2.25
CA PRO A 121 -2.73 -18.83 2.54
C PRO A 121 -1.66 -18.26 3.49
N LEU A 122 -0.46 -18.08 2.95
CA LEU A 122 0.72 -17.54 3.62
C LEU A 122 1.01 -16.12 3.11
N LEU A 123 1.45 -15.25 4.02
CA LEU A 123 1.88 -13.90 3.74
C LEU A 123 3.23 -13.65 4.41
N PHE A 124 4.20 -13.25 3.60
CA PHE A 124 5.40 -12.58 4.09
C PHE A 124 5.21 -11.08 3.89
N ALA A 125 5.26 -10.29 4.96
CA ALA A 125 5.11 -8.83 4.92
C ALA A 125 5.95 -8.21 6.04
N GLN A 126 7.26 -8.18 5.84
CA GLN A 126 8.24 -7.79 6.86
C GLN A 126 9.41 -7.00 6.26
N ASN A 127 10.29 -6.50 7.12
CA ASN A 127 11.56 -5.93 6.71
C ASN A 127 12.32 -6.92 5.82
N ILE A 128 13.01 -6.37 4.83
CA ILE A 128 13.76 -7.17 3.85
C ILE A 128 14.90 -7.91 4.54
N PRO A 129 14.97 -9.26 4.40
CA PRO A 129 16.10 -10.04 4.89
C PRO A 129 17.44 -9.49 4.34
N THR A 130 18.46 -9.43 5.18
CA THR A 130 19.78 -8.87 4.81
C THR A 130 20.35 -9.47 3.52
N VAL A 131 20.14 -10.77 3.30
CA VAL A 131 20.59 -11.48 2.10
C VAL A 131 20.00 -10.93 0.79
N LEU A 132 18.84 -10.27 0.84
CA LEU A 132 18.15 -9.69 -0.31
C LEU A 132 18.44 -8.19 -0.52
N GLN A 133 18.97 -7.49 0.49
CA GLN A 133 19.07 -6.02 0.45
C GLN A 133 19.97 -5.50 -0.69
N LYS A 134 21.06 -6.22 -0.99
CA LYS A 134 21.97 -5.89 -2.10
C LYS A 134 21.38 -6.06 -3.50
N TYR A 135 20.19 -6.64 -3.62
CA TYR A 135 19.51 -6.86 -4.91
C TYR A 135 18.33 -5.91 -5.14
N LEU A 136 18.20 -4.90 -4.27
CA LEU A 136 17.10 -3.95 -4.29
C LEU A 136 17.68 -2.55 -4.34
N VAL A 137 17.56 -1.93 -5.52
CA VAL A 137 18.00 -0.57 -5.76
C VAL A 137 17.07 0.39 -5.01
N VAL A 138 17.65 1.36 -4.32
CA VAL A 138 16.88 2.42 -3.66
C VAL A 138 16.20 3.26 -4.76
N PRO A 139 14.88 3.51 -4.70
CA PRO A 139 14.21 4.30 -5.74
C PRO A 139 14.87 5.67 -5.91
N LYS A 140 15.06 6.11 -7.16
CA LYS A 140 15.71 7.39 -7.50
C LYS A 140 15.28 8.59 -6.64
N PRO A 141 13.98 8.81 -6.34
CA PRO A 141 13.55 9.95 -5.52
C PRO A 141 14.02 9.88 -4.06
N LEU A 142 14.40 8.69 -3.59
CA LEU A 142 14.83 8.42 -2.22
C LEU A 142 16.35 8.34 -2.06
N GLN A 143 17.12 8.40 -3.15
CA GLN A 143 18.59 8.29 -3.10
C GLN A 143 19.28 9.59 -2.64
N CYS A 144 18.57 10.71 -2.57
CA CYS A 144 19.19 11.95 -2.13
C CYS A 144 19.47 11.92 -0.62
N GLU A 145 20.68 12.30 -0.21
CA GLU A 145 21.11 12.33 1.19
C GLU A 145 20.12 13.07 2.11
N ILE A 146 19.64 14.25 1.69
CA ILE A 146 18.64 15.04 2.43
C ILE A 146 17.32 14.27 2.62
N VAL A 147 16.98 13.40 1.68
CA VAL A 147 15.74 12.62 1.69
C VAL A 147 15.90 11.30 2.44
N LEU A 148 17.10 10.72 2.47
CA LEU A 148 17.38 9.45 3.13
C LEU A 148 17.00 9.48 4.62
N GLU A 149 17.12 10.63 5.28
CA GLU A 149 16.66 10.82 6.66
C GLU A 149 15.15 10.60 6.85
N TYR A 150 14.35 10.70 5.80
CA TYR A 150 12.91 10.45 5.85
C TYR A 150 12.54 9.05 5.37
N PHE A 151 13.48 8.30 4.82
CA PHE A 151 13.27 6.92 4.42
C PHE A 151 13.24 6.02 5.65
N GLN A 152 12.05 5.54 6.00
CA GLN A 152 11.82 4.90 7.30
C GLN A 152 12.03 3.39 7.28
N SER A 153 11.54 2.73 6.24
CA SER A 153 11.61 1.27 6.13
C SER A 153 11.36 0.82 4.71
N ALA A 154 11.90 -0.33 4.37
CA ALA A 154 11.59 -1.07 3.17
C ALA A 154 11.01 -2.44 3.56
N ILE A 155 9.78 -2.70 3.12
CA ILE A 155 9.01 -3.90 3.46
C ILE A 155 8.86 -4.75 2.20
N LEU A 156 9.27 -6.01 2.27
CA LEU A 156 9.01 -6.98 1.23
C LEU A 156 7.70 -7.70 1.53
N VAL A 157 6.82 -7.72 0.52
CA VAL A 157 5.51 -8.35 0.58
C VAL A 157 5.43 -9.45 -0.47
N ILE A 158 5.28 -10.69 -0.02
CA ILE A 158 5.07 -11.88 -0.84
C ILE A 158 3.79 -12.57 -0.39
N ASN A 159 2.89 -12.79 -1.33
CA ASN A 159 1.60 -13.41 -1.07
C ASN A 159 1.13 -14.22 -2.29
N GLY A 160 0.33 -15.25 -2.03
CA GLY A 160 -0.37 -16.00 -3.06
C GLY A 160 -1.63 -15.29 -3.59
N ILE A 161 -2.39 -16.01 -4.41
CA ILE A 161 -3.65 -15.59 -5.03
C ILE A 161 -4.72 -15.21 -3.98
N ASN A 162 -5.58 -14.24 -4.32
CA ASN A 162 -6.82 -13.92 -3.60
C ASN A 162 -6.61 -13.41 -2.16
N THR A 163 -5.51 -12.73 -1.88
CA THR A 163 -5.43 -11.90 -0.68
C THR A 163 -6.02 -10.52 -1.01
N SER A 164 -7.28 -10.29 -0.61
CA SER A 164 -7.82 -8.94 -0.50
C SER A 164 -7.62 -8.49 0.95
N PRO A 165 -6.63 -7.64 1.27
CA PRO A 165 -6.54 -7.08 2.58
C PRO A 165 -7.81 -6.25 2.86
N LEU A 166 -8.02 -6.05 4.15
CA LEU A 166 -9.01 -5.12 4.70
C LEU A 166 -8.80 -3.73 4.09
N LEU A 167 -9.76 -2.83 4.29
CA LEU A 167 -9.50 -1.40 4.05
C LEU A 167 -8.57 -0.88 5.15
N PHE A 168 -7.45 -0.28 4.76
CA PHE A 168 -6.51 0.34 5.71
C PHE A 168 -6.06 1.69 5.20
N GLY A 169 -5.76 2.57 6.15
CA GLY A 169 -5.03 3.80 5.91
C GLY A 169 -3.84 3.80 6.86
N GLU A 170 -2.72 4.31 6.37
CA GLU A 170 -1.51 4.48 7.19
C GLU A 170 -1.11 5.96 7.21
N ASP A 171 -0.25 6.29 8.16
CA ASP A 171 0.29 7.61 8.44
C ASP A 171 1.60 7.91 7.70
N HIS A 172 2.08 6.98 6.86
CA HIS A 172 3.28 7.12 6.04
C HIS A 172 2.90 7.34 4.57
N ASP A 173 3.68 8.17 3.87
CA ASP A 173 3.71 8.12 2.41
C ASP A 173 4.48 6.87 1.99
N ARG A 174 4.14 6.29 0.84
CA ARG A 174 4.88 5.12 0.36
C ARG A 174 5.04 5.08 -1.15
N LEU A 175 6.14 4.49 -1.59
CA LEU A 175 6.29 3.96 -2.94
C LEU A 175 6.05 2.44 -2.90
N HIS A 176 4.98 1.99 -3.55
CA HIS A 176 4.65 0.57 -3.67
C HIS A 176 5.02 0.07 -5.05
N CYS A 177 6.06 -0.74 -5.13
CA CYS A 177 6.67 -1.23 -6.36
C CYS A 177 6.42 -2.74 -6.54
N ILE A 178 6.07 -3.17 -7.75
CA ILE A 178 5.78 -4.57 -8.07
C ILE A 178 7.00 -5.21 -8.73
N LEU A 179 7.62 -6.16 -8.04
CA LEU A 179 8.76 -6.91 -8.57
C LEU A 179 8.26 -8.03 -9.49
N ARG A 180 7.24 -8.77 -9.05
CA ARG A 180 6.59 -9.84 -9.83
C ARG A 180 5.08 -9.88 -9.60
N GLY A 181 4.34 -10.20 -10.65
CA GLY A 181 2.90 -10.34 -10.68
C GLY A 181 2.17 -9.02 -10.93
N ASN A 182 0.89 -8.97 -10.55
CA ASN A 182 -0.01 -7.85 -10.78
C ASN A 182 -0.84 -7.54 -9.52
N LYS A 183 -1.03 -6.25 -9.23
CA LYS A 183 -1.87 -5.76 -8.14
C LYS A 183 -2.85 -4.71 -8.63
N ARG A 184 -4.08 -4.75 -8.11
CA ARG A 184 -5.01 -3.63 -8.24
C ARG A 184 -5.14 -2.92 -6.91
N ILE A 185 -4.88 -1.61 -6.91
CA ILE A 185 -5.02 -0.76 -5.74
C ILE A 185 -6.15 0.23 -6.00
N VAL A 186 -7.13 0.27 -5.09
CA VAL A 186 -8.22 1.25 -5.08
C VAL A 186 -7.98 2.21 -3.93
N LEU A 187 -7.91 3.49 -4.23
CA LEU A 187 -7.47 4.57 -3.35
C LEU A 187 -8.60 5.59 -3.14
N VAL A 188 -8.69 6.14 -1.93
CA VAL A 188 -9.59 7.25 -1.58
C VAL A 188 -8.83 8.27 -0.73
N ASN A 189 -8.89 9.54 -1.12
CA ASN A 189 -8.34 10.65 -0.34
C ASN A 189 -9.23 10.95 0.87
N THR A 190 -8.81 10.52 2.06
CA THR A 190 -9.62 10.72 3.27
C THR A 190 -9.59 12.16 3.79
N LEU A 191 -8.64 12.99 3.35
CA LEU A 191 -8.61 14.42 3.66
C LEU A 191 -9.72 15.17 2.91
N LYS A 192 -10.00 14.76 1.67
CA LYS A 192 -11.14 15.26 0.87
C LYS A 192 -12.48 14.74 1.40
N TYR A 193 -12.50 13.51 1.92
CA TYR A 193 -13.71 12.84 2.43
C TYR A 193 -13.59 12.46 3.92
N PRO A 194 -13.66 13.44 4.85
CA PRO A 194 -13.46 13.17 6.29
C PRO A 194 -14.47 12.19 6.89
N ASN A 195 -15.68 12.09 6.32
CA ASN A 195 -16.68 11.11 6.76
C ASN A 195 -16.25 9.67 6.47
N VAL A 196 -15.54 9.43 5.36
CA VAL A 196 -14.93 8.11 5.07
C VAL A 196 -13.89 7.77 6.13
N ARG A 197 -13.04 8.74 6.52
CA ARG A 197 -12.04 8.56 7.58
C ARG A 197 -12.70 8.12 8.89
N LYS A 198 -13.73 8.84 9.32
CA LYS A 198 -14.46 8.56 10.57
C LYS A 198 -15.09 7.16 10.59
N THR A 199 -15.53 6.65 9.44
CA THR A 199 -16.08 5.29 9.33
C THR A 199 -15.03 4.20 9.60
N ILE A 200 -13.79 4.39 9.13
CA ILE A 200 -12.72 3.37 9.24
C ILE A 200 -11.90 3.53 10.53
N LEU A 201 -11.65 4.79 10.93
CA LEU A 201 -10.85 5.22 12.07
C LEU A 201 -11.72 6.15 12.95
N PRO A 202 -12.60 5.58 13.79
CA PRO A 202 -13.46 6.35 14.69
C PRO A 202 -12.62 7.15 15.69
N GLU A 203 -13.13 8.30 16.12
CA GLU A 203 -12.48 9.12 17.15
C GLU A 203 -12.35 8.37 18.49
N LYS A 204 -11.38 8.76 19.32
CA LYS A 204 -11.11 8.11 20.60
C LYS A 204 -12.38 8.10 21.47
N GLY A 205 -12.86 6.91 21.84
CA GLY A 205 -14.08 6.72 22.62
C GLY A 205 -15.33 6.36 21.80
N GLN A 206 -15.26 6.39 20.47
CA GLN A 206 -16.33 5.88 19.60
C GLN A 206 -16.11 4.41 19.27
N GLN A 207 -17.19 3.63 19.24
CA GLN A 207 -17.13 2.24 18.80
C GLN A 207 -16.83 2.18 17.30
N ARG A 208 -15.85 1.34 16.93
CA ARG A 208 -15.62 1.00 15.52
C ARG A 208 -16.82 0.19 15.02
N GLY A 209 -17.36 0.60 13.88
CA GLY A 209 -18.35 -0.21 13.16
C GLY A 209 -17.79 -1.59 12.80
N PRO A 210 -18.63 -2.53 12.35
CA PRO A 210 -18.16 -3.83 11.93
C PRO A 210 -17.12 -3.69 10.78
N PRO A 211 -16.19 -4.65 10.64
CA PRO A 211 -15.22 -4.62 9.54
C PRO A 211 -15.94 -4.54 8.19
N ILE A 212 -15.52 -3.61 7.33
CA ILE A 212 -16.05 -3.51 5.97
C ILE A 212 -15.41 -4.61 5.14
N ASN A 213 -16.25 -5.43 4.49
CA ASN A 213 -15.78 -6.35 3.46
C ASN A 213 -15.61 -5.58 2.14
N PRO A 214 -14.38 -5.37 1.66
CA PRO A 214 -14.16 -4.56 0.48
C PRO A 214 -14.53 -5.29 -0.83
N ASP A 215 -14.86 -6.58 -0.80
CA ASP A 215 -15.43 -7.30 -1.95
C ASP A 215 -16.95 -7.14 -2.08
N LYS A 216 -17.62 -6.84 -0.96
CA LYS A 216 -19.07 -6.72 -0.87
C LYS A 216 -19.41 -5.59 0.08
N VAL A 217 -19.22 -4.35 -0.38
CA VAL A 217 -19.45 -3.17 0.47
C VAL A 217 -20.94 -2.96 0.63
N ASP A 218 -21.40 -3.01 1.88
CA ASP A 218 -22.76 -2.64 2.24
C ASP A 218 -22.88 -1.11 2.22
N PHE A 219 -23.28 -0.54 1.09
CA PHE A 219 -23.44 0.90 0.93
C PHE A 219 -24.67 1.46 1.66
N ASP A 220 -25.57 0.61 2.15
CA ASP A 220 -26.70 1.05 2.97
C ASP A 220 -26.24 1.26 4.42
N GLN A 221 -25.36 0.38 4.90
CA GLN A 221 -24.67 0.51 6.18
C GLN A 221 -23.57 1.58 6.15
N TYR A 222 -22.87 1.73 5.02
CA TYR A 222 -21.75 2.66 4.87
C TYR A 222 -21.98 3.67 3.72
N PRO A 223 -22.98 4.57 3.84
CA PRO A 223 -23.33 5.52 2.78
C PRO A 223 -22.23 6.55 2.51
N ALA A 224 -21.24 6.70 3.40
CA ALA A 224 -20.10 7.60 3.19
C ALA A 224 -19.25 7.23 1.96
N PHE A 225 -19.39 6.01 1.42
CA PHE A 225 -18.63 5.53 0.26
C PHE A 225 -19.36 5.65 -1.08
N THR A 226 -20.61 6.11 -1.14
CA THR A 226 -21.40 6.04 -2.38
C THR A 226 -21.12 7.14 -3.39
N ASN A 227 -20.79 8.35 -2.92
CA ASN A 227 -20.61 9.54 -3.76
C ASN A 227 -19.25 10.21 -3.49
N ILE A 228 -18.18 9.43 -3.71
CA ILE A 228 -16.80 9.87 -3.51
C ILE A 228 -15.96 9.59 -4.75
N ASP A 229 -14.77 10.19 -4.78
CA ASP A 229 -13.78 9.95 -5.81
C ASP A 229 -12.91 8.75 -5.43
N TYR A 230 -12.84 7.80 -6.35
CA TYR A 230 -11.97 6.65 -6.30
C TYR A 230 -10.86 6.81 -7.32
N HIS A 231 -9.63 6.46 -6.93
CA HIS A 231 -8.52 6.32 -7.85
C HIS A 231 -8.15 4.84 -7.95
N ILE A 232 -7.99 4.32 -9.17
CA ILE A 232 -7.71 2.90 -9.38
C ILE A 232 -6.37 2.78 -10.13
N ALA A 233 -5.41 2.12 -9.49
CA ALA A 233 -4.15 1.72 -10.11
C ALA A 233 -4.18 0.22 -10.38
N ASN A 234 -3.95 -0.18 -11.63
CA ASN A 234 -3.65 -1.56 -11.98
C ASN A 234 -2.16 -1.65 -12.24
N LEU A 235 -1.40 -2.10 -11.25
CA LEU A 235 0.05 -2.20 -11.29
C LEU A 235 0.46 -3.56 -11.87
N LYS A 236 1.45 -3.53 -12.75
CA LYS A 236 2.12 -4.71 -13.29
C LYS A 236 3.54 -4.80 -12.77
N SER A 237 4.16 -5.96 -12.98
CA SER A 237 5.60 -6.16 -12.75
C SER A 237 6.39 -5.03 -13.40
N GLY A 238 7.23 -4.35 -12.63
CA GLY A 238 8.01 -3.18 -13.06
C GLY A 238 7.41 -1.83 -12.67
N ASP A 239 6.14 -1.77 -12.28
CA ASP A 239 5.47 -0.51 -11.91
C ASP A 239 5.69 -0.13 -10.44
N CYS A 240 5.63 1.17 -10.15
CA CYS A 240 5.65 1.74 -8.81
C CYS A 240 4.56 2.80 -8.64
N LEU A 241 3.79 2.74 -7.55
CA LEU A 241 2.77 3.71 -7.19
C LEU A 241 3.18 4.49 -5.94
N PHE A 242 3.23 5.81 -6.04
CA PHE A 242 3.25 6.67 -4.87
C PHE A 242 1.84 6.78 -4.28
N ILE A 243 1.68 6.39 -3.01
CA ILE A 243 0.45 6.51 -2.25
C ILE A 243 0.71 7.51 -1.12
N PRO A 244 0.02 8.66 -1.11
CA PRO A 244 0.20 9.65 -0.06
C PRO A 244 -0.31 9.14 1.30
N SER A 245 0.26 9.68 2.36
CA SER A 245 -0.15 9.38 3.73
C SER A 245 -1.64 9.70 3.95
N ASN A 246 -2.26 8.99 4.88
CA ASN A 246 -3.66 9.14 5.26
C ASN A 246 -4.68 8.79 4.17
N TRP A 247 -4.26 8.26 3.02
CA TRP A 247 -5.20 7.69 2.05
C TRP A 247 -5.74 6.35 2.54
N LEU A 248 -7.02 6.11 2.28
CA LEU A 248 -7.64 4.81 2.49
C LEU A 248 -7.45 3.99 1.23
N PHE A 249 -7.06 2.73 1.37
CA PHE A 249 -6.93 1.88 0.19
C PHE A 249 -7.31 0.41 0.42
N GLN A 250 -7.67 -0.21 -0.70
CA GLN A 250 -7.78 -1.65 -0.88
C GLN A 250 -6.72 -2.08 -1.87
N GLU A 251 -5.98 -3.13 -1.54
CA GLU A 251 -5.12 -3.83 -2.47
C GLU A 251 -5.77 -5.15 -2.91
N ARG A 252 -5.53 -5.61 -4.12
CA ARG A 252 -5.99 -6.92 -4.58
C ARG A 252 -4.91 -7.58 -5.39
N THR A 253 -4.67 -8.84 -5.09
CA THR A 253 -3.73 -9.70 -5.80
C THR A 253 -4.49 -10.79 -6.51
N PHE A 254 -4.26 -10.91 -7.82
CA PHE A 254 -4.96 -11.89 -8.66
C PHE A 254 -4.11 -13.13 -8.94
N GLU A 255 -2.83 -13.05 -8.61
CA GLU A 255 -1.81 -14.07 -8.80
C GLU A 255 -0.80 -14.00 -7.66
N ASN A 256 0.23 -14.85 -7.72
CA ASN A 256 1.34 -14.80 -6.80
C ASN A 256 2.14 -13.52 -7.05
N THR A 257 2.30 -12.69 -6.02
CA THR A 257 2.94 -11.39 -6.17
C THR A 257 4.11 -11.21 -5.23
N ILE A 258 5.16 -10.59 -5.74
CA ILE A 258 6.26 -10.03 -4.96
C ILE A 258 6.24 -8.53 -5.17
N SER A 259 6.16 -7.77 -4.08
CA SER A 259 6.22 -6.31 -4.11
C SER A 259 7.07 -5.77 -2.98
N ILE A 260 7.61 -4.57 -3.16
CA ILE A 260 8.33 -3.83 -2.14
C ILE A 260 7.61 -2.52 -1.84
N ILE A 261 7.56 -2.18 -0.56
CA ILE A 261 6.99 -0.94 -0.07
C ILE A 261 8.11 -0.13 0.58
N TYR A 262 8.36 1.06 0.07
CA TYR A 262 9.29 2.02 0.65
C TYR A 262 8.50 3.08 1.41
N ASN A 263 8.58 3.08 2.74
CA ASN A 263 7.85 4.00 3.61
C ASN A 263 8.66 5.27 3.86
N ILE A 264 7.99 6.42 3.75
CA ILE A 264 8.57 7.75 3.91
C ILE A 264 7.84 8.46 5.06
N LYS A 265 8.60 9.06 5.98
CA LYS A 265 8.06 9.85 7.10
C LYS A 265 7.35 11.09 6.56
N HIS A 266 6.02 11.14 6.67
CA HIS A 266 5.21 12.21 6.07
C HIS A 266 5.49 13.60 6.64
N GLN A 267 5.32 13.79 7.96
CA GLN A 267 5.40 15.13 8.59
C GLN A 267 6.77 15.80 8.42
N PRO A 268 7.91 15.12 8.66
CA PRO A 268 9.21 15.72 8.44
C PRO A 268 9.49 16.04 6.96
N ALA A 269 9.06 15.17 6.03
CA ALA A 269 9.28 15.34 4.60
C ALA A 269 8.56 16.58 4.00
N LEU A 270 7.50 17.07 4.65
CA LEU A 270 6.80 18.30 4.23
C LEU A 270 7.64 19.57 4.42
N ASN A 271 8.70 19.53 5.24
CA ASN A 271 9.48 20.72 5.60
C ASN A 271 10.73 20.92 4.74
N ILE A 272 10.95 20.08 3.72
CA ILE A 272 12.13 20.17 2.85
C ILE A 272 12.02 21.41 1.96
N ASP A 273 13.07 22.24 1.94
CA ASP A 273 13.18 23.36 1.01
C ASP A 273 13.59 22.85 -0.38
N GLU A 274 12.88 23.28 -1.42
CA GLU A 274 13.18 22.92 -2.81
C GLU A 274 14.66 23.17 -3.18
N ASN A 275 15.27 24.24 -2.65
CA ASN A 275 16.66 24.58 -2.92
C ASN A 275 17.64 23.54 -2.37
N GLN A 276 17.30 22.85 -1.28
CA GLN A 276 18.09 21.74 -0.76
C GLN A 276 18.09 20.57 -1.76
N LEU A 277 16.96 20.37 -2.45
CA LEU A 277 16.79 19.28 -3.41
C LEU A 277 17.44 19.53 -4.78
N LYS A 278 17.78 20.77 -5.12
CA LYS A 278 18.36 21.11 -6.45
C LYS A 278 19.70 20.43 -6.72
N ASN A 279 20.44 20.07 -5.68
CA ASN A 279 21.73 19.41 -5.80
C ASN A 279 21.63 17.87 -5.85
N CYS A 280 20.44 17.31 -5.65
CA CYS A 280 20.17 15.88 -5.77
C CYS A 280 20.15 15.46 -7.25
N SER A 281 21.30 15.26 -7.89
CA SER A 281 21.37 15.11 -9.36
C SER A 281 21.90 13.77 -9.88
N THR A 282 22.39 12.87 -9.05
CA THR A 282 22.92 11.58 -9.50
C THR A 282 22.02 10.43 -9.07
N TYR A 283 21.36 9.81 -10.05
CA TYR A 283 20.79 8.47 -9.87
C TYR A 283 21.92 7.47 -9.99
N ASP A 284 22.06 6.64 -8.96
CA ASP A 284 23.01 5.55 -8.91
C ASP A 284 22.22 4.23 -8.93
N THR A 285 22.31 3.49 -10.05
CA THR A 285 21.68 2.17 -10.19
C THR A 285 22.32 1.13 -9.26
N THR A 286 23.52 1.41 -8.74
CA THR A 286 24.25 0.53 -7.84
C THR A 286 23.98 0.82 -6.37
N PHE A 287 23.24 1.89 -6.04
CA PHE A 287 22.89 2.21 -4.66
C PHE A 287 21.71 1.36 -4.17
N THR A 288 22.02 0.37 -3.34
CA THR A 288 21.12 -0.70 -2.87
C THR A 288 20.83 -0.60 -1.38
N LEU A 289 19.80 -1.31 -0.90
CA LEU A 289 19.32 -1.20 0.48
C LEU A 289 20.32 -1.66 1.55
N ASP A 290 21.32 -2.46 1.20
CA ASP A 290 22.39 -2.90 2.10
C ASP A 290 23.41 -1.79 2.40
N GLN A 291 23.39 -0.72 1.60
CA GLN A 291 24.22 0.47 1.80
C GLN A 291 23.55 1.50 2.72
N ILE A 292 22.30 1.26 3.15
CA ILE A 292 21.59 2.11 4.09
C ILE A 292 21.87 1.65 5.52
N ASP A 293 22.22 2.60 6.38
CA ASP A 293 22.30 2.36 7.81
C ASP A 293 20.91 2.40 8.47
N TRP A 294 20.29 1.23 8.59
CA TRP A 294 18.98 1.07 9.25
C TRP A 294 19.05 1.20 10.78
N SER A 295 20.24 1.27 11.38
CA SER A 295 20.41 1.39 12.84
C SER A 295 20.28 2.83 13.33
N VAL A 296 20.51 3.80 12.44
CA VAL A 296 20.26 5.20 12.70
C VAL A 296 18.77 5.43 12.58
N GLU A 297 18.06 5.40 13.70
CA GLU A 297 16.71 5.94 13.75
C GLU A 297 16.81 7.42 13.33
N PRO A 298 16.21 7.85 12.20
CA PRO A 298 16.49 9.17 11.69
C PRO A 298 16.09 10.20 12.74
N GLN A 299 17.06 11.01 13.15
CA GLN A 299 17.04 11.80 14.38
C GLN A 299 15.64 12.26 14.72
N THR A 300 15.10 11.70 15.80
CA THR A 300 13.76 12.07 16.26
C THR A 300 13.72 13.58 16.45
N PHE A 301 12.65 14.20 15.96
CA PHE A 301 12.26 15.60 16.14
C PHE A 301 12.20 16.08 17.62
N ARG A 302 12.56 15.21 18.58
CA ARG A 302 12.73 15.54 20.01
C ARG A 302 13.82 16.58 20.24
N ASP A 303 14.89 16.61 19.44
CA ASP A 303 15.99 17.56 19.66
C ASP A 303 15.71 18.97 19.11
N VAL A 304 14.76 19.11 18.18
CA VAL A 304 14.35 20.42 17.63
C VAL A 304 13.25 21.08 18.48
N ILE A 305 12.36 20.30 19.10
CA ILE A 305 11.33 20.83 20.00
C ILE A 305 11.90 21.16 21.40
N MET A 306 12.91 20.42 21.89
CA MET A 306 13.54 20.72 23.19
C MET A 306 14.42 21.98 23.17
N ASN A 307 14.98 22.36 22.01
CA ASN A 307 15.80 23.57 21.88
C ASN A 307 15.00 24.86 21.59
N LEU A 308 13.69 24.77 21.34
CA LEU A 308 12.79 25.93 21.27
C LEU A 308 11.98 26.14 22.56
N ALA A 309 12.10 25.25 23.54
CA ALA A 309 11.50 25.37 24.87
C ALA A 309 12.47 25.92 25.94
N HIS A 310 13.73 26.22 25.60
CA HIS A 310 14.74 26.78 26.53
C HIS A 310 15.25 28.18 26.14
N SER A 311 14.72 28.80 25.08
CA SER A 311 15.04 30.19 24.69
C SER A 311 13.97 31.23 25.05
N LYS A 312 13.00 30.85 25.90
CA LYS A 312 12.05 31.78 26.55
C LYS A 312 11.98 31.55 28.06
N CYS A 313 13.12 31.72 28.72
CA CYS A 313 13.25 32.07 30.13
C CYS A 313 14.69 32.56 30.36
N ASN A 314 14.95 33.78 29.88
CA ASN A 314 15.87 34.78 30.43
C ASN A 314 15.46 36.13 29.84
#